data_AF-A0A940K7F9-F1
#
_entry.id   AF-A0A940K7F9-F1
#
_cell.length_a   1.000
_cell.length_b   1.000
_cell.length_c   1.000
_cell.angle_alpha   90.00
_cell.angle_beta   90.00
_cell.angle_gamma   90.00
#
_symmetry.space_group_name_H-M   'P 1'
#
loop_
_entity.id
_entity.type
_entity.pdbx_description
1 polymer ?
#
loop_
_entity_poly.entity_id
_entity_poly.type
_entity_poly.pdbx_seq_one_letter_code
_entity_poly.pdbx_strand_id
1 'polypeptide(L)'
;MTDQRPQYGELATPEEQRQAAGLPPIAEVVPEPVPESPATPAVAAPARPRPADRLVTIALLAYGLVNVVITGMSYLDIAPVMDQAMKILGIDGTFTNFAQGKLWGTVAAIVLAVGWCVTAVLALRRLRTGKLTWWVPVVGAVVTSLVVSGLIAIPMMGDPAFAGYLGGAGR
;
A
#
# COMPACT_ATOMS: atom_id res chain seq x y z
N MET A 1 -2.00 -21.48 -81.63
CA MET A 1 -1.93 -20.99 -80.24
C MET A 1 -2.20 -19.50 -80.28
N THR A 2 -3.34 -19.07 -79.76
CA THR A 2 -3.81 -17.68 -79.74
C THR A 2 -2.90 -16.83 -78.86
N ASP A 3 -2.20 -15.88 -79.48
CA ASP A 3 -1.30 -14.93 -78.83
C ASP A 3 -2.14 -13.83 -78.17
N GLN A 4 -2.62 -14.10 -76.94
CA GLN A 4 -3.50 -13.21 -76.20
C GLN A 4 -2.66 -12.28 -75.33
N ARG A 5 -2.10 -11.24 -75.96
CA ARG A 5 -1.38 -10.19 -75.24
C ARG A 5 -2.39 -9.22 -74.63
N PRO A 6 -2.23 -8.79 -73.37
CA PRO A 6 -3.16 -7.85 -72.74
C PRO A 6 -3.24 -6.54 -73.54
N GLN A 7 -4.46 -6.04 -73.77
CA GLN A 7 -4.68 -4.79 -74.50
C GLN A 7 -4.29 -3.59 -73.64
N TYR A 8 -3.82 -2.53 -74.30
CA TYR A 8 -3.32 -1.32 -73.65
C TYR A 8 -4.39 -0.69 -72.74
N GLY A 9 -4.14 -0.66 -71.44
CA GLY A 9 -5.05 -0.10 -70.42
C GLY A 9 -5.55 -1.11 -69.38
N GLU A 10 -5.33 -2.42 -69.56
CA GLU A 10 -5.61 -3.40 -68.50
C GLU A 10 -4.44 -3.49 -67.52
N LEU A 11 -4.76 -3.43 -66.22
CA LEU A 11 -3.78 -3.64 -65.16
C LEU A 11 -3.32 -5.10 -65.21
N ALA A 12 -2.01 -5.32 -65.42
CA ALA A 12 -1.42 -6.65 -65.30
C ALA A 12 -1.80 -7.26 -63.95
N THR A 13 -2.23 -8.51 -63.96
CA THR A 13 -2.60 -9.19 -62.72
C THR A 13 -1.36 -9.28 -61.82
N PRO A 14 -1.53 -9.32 -60.48
CA PRO A 14 -0.40 -9.43 -59.55
C PRO A 14 0.50 -10.65 -59.83
N GLU A 15 -0.04 -11.71 -60.42
CA GLU A 15 0.71 -12.90 -60.81
C GLU A 15 1.56 -12.66 -62.06
N GLU A 16 1.03 -12.01 -63.09
CA GLU A 16 1.77 -11.65 -64.31
C GLU A 16 2.89 -10.64 -64.02
N GLN A 17 2.66 -9.67 -63.13
CA GLN A 17 3.73 -8.77 -62.67
C GLN A 17 4.85 -9.52 -61.96
N ARG A 18 4.52 -10.54 -61.15
CA ARG A 18 5.52 -11.35 -60.44
C ARG A 18 6.34 -12.21 -61.39
N GLN A 19 5.68 -12.80 -62.39
CA GLN A 19 6.35 -13.59 -63.42
C GLN A 19 7.29 -12.71 -64.26
N ALA A 20 6.85 -11.51 -64.65
CA ALA A 20 7.70 -10.53 -65.33
C ALA A 20 8.89 -10.06 -64.48
N ALA A 21 8.72 -9.99 -63.16
CA ALA A 21 9.78 -9.67 -62.20
C ALA A 21 10.70 -10.86 -61.85
N GLY A 22 10.49 -12.04 -62.45
CA GLY A 22 11.32 -13.24 -62.21
C GLY A 22 11.20 -13.83 -60.81
N LEU A 23 10.11 -13.52 -60.09
CA LEU A 23 9.87 -14.00 -58.74
C LEU A 23 9.20 -15.39 -58.76
N PRO A 24 9.57 -16.30 -57.84
CA PRO A 24 8.99 -17.64 -57.77
C PRO A 24 7.48 -17.59 -57.46
N PRO A 25 6.69 -18.60 -57.91
CA PRO A 25 5.27 -18.69 -57.58
C PRO A 25 5.07 -18.73 -56.05
N ILE A 26 4.06 -18.01 -55.56
CA ILE A 26 3.68 -18.14 -54.14
C ILE A 26 3.02 -19.51 -54.01
N ALA A 27 3.72 -20.44 -53.35
CA ALA A 27 3.09 -21.66 -52.88
C ALA A 27 1.98 -21.27 -51.91
N GLU A 28 0.77 -21.75 -52.14
CA GLU A 28 -0.31 -21.65 -51.16
C GLU A 28 0.17 -22.34 -49.88
N VAL A 29 0.43 -21.53 -48.85
CA VAL A 29 0.90 -22.02 -47.56
C VAL A 29 -0.27 -22.75 -46.91
N VAL A 30 -0.35 -24.04 -47.15
CA VAL A 30 -1.07 -24.96 -46.26
C VAL A 30 -0.45 -24.75 -44.88
N PRO A 31 -1.20 -24.36 -43.85
CA PRO A 31 -0.63 -24.15 -42.53
C PRO A 31 -0.13 -25.50 -42.00
N GLU A 32 1.19 -25.71 -42.06
CA GLU A 32 1.85 -26.75 -41.29
C GLU A 32 1.60 -26.48 -39.80
N PRO A 33 1.31 -27.51 -38.99
CA PRO A 33 1.19 -27.35 -37.55
C PRO A 33 2.54 -26.86 -37.00
N VAL A 34 2.59 -25.57 -36.66
CA VAL A 34 3.76 -24.93 -36.07
C VAL A 34 4.04 -25.62 -34.73
N PRO A 35 5.22 -26.21 -34.50
CA PRO A 35 5.57 -26.71 -33.17
C PRO A 35 5.51 -25.54 -32.18
N GLU A 36 4.79 -25.75 -31.08
CA GLU A 36 4.61 -24.78 -30.00
C GLU A 36 5.98 -24.32 -29.49
N SER A 37 6.41 -23.14 -29.96
CA SER A 37 7.65 -22.53 -29.47
C SER A 37 7.43 -22.17 -28.00
N PRO A 38 8.32 -22.56 -27.07
CA PRO A 38 8.13 -22.26 -25.66
C PRO A 38 8.00 -20.76 -25.48
N ALA A 39 6.85 -20.32 -24.97
CA ALA A 39 6.54 -18.92 -24.76
C ALA A 39 7.70 -18.25 -24.00
N THR A 40 8.44 -17.39 -24.70
CA THR A 40 9.49 -16.58 -24.09
C THR A 40 8.83 -15.78 -22.96
N PRO A 41 9.37 -15.78 -21.73
CA PRO A 41 8.77 -15.01 -20.64
C PRO A 41 8.64 -13.56 -21.09
N ALA A 42 7.41 -13.04 -21.13
CA ALA A 42 7.17 -11.66 -21.48
C ALA A 42 8.02 -10.77 -20.57
N VAL A 43 9.01 -10.08 -21.14
CA VAL A 43 9.84 -9.12 -20.40
C VAL A 43 8.89 -8.06 -19.85
N ALA A 44 8.70 -8.06 -18.55
CA ALA A 44 7.83 -7.11 -17.87
C ALA A 44 8.26 -5.69 -18.26
N ALA A 45 7.34 -4.93 -18.86
CA ALA A 45 7.60 -3.55 -19.25
C ALA A 45 8.18 -2.76 -18.07
N PRO A 46 9.20 -1.92 -18.28
CA PRO A 46 9.84 -1.18 -17.21
C PRO A 46 8.79 -0.36 -16.44
N ALA A 47 8.78 -0.53 -15.12
CA ALA A 47 7.83 0.15 -14.25
C ALA A 47 7.95 1.67 -14.45
N ARG A 48 6.89 2.29 -14.98
CA ARG A 48 6.83 3.73 -15.21
C ARG A 48 7.15 4.46 -13.89
N PRO A 49 8.04 5.46 -13.88
CA PRO A 49 8.33 6.22 -12.67
C PRO A 49 7.02 6.86 -12.16
N ARG A 50 6.66 6.58 -10.90
CA ARG A 50 5.45 7.10 -10.23
C ARG A 50 5.85 8.19 -9.22
N PRO A 51 6.14 9.44 -9.66
CA PRO A 51 6.59 10.50 -8.76
C PRO A 51 5.55 10.86 -7.70
N ALA A 52 4.26 10.77 -8.04
CA ALA A 52 3.17 11.00 -7.11
C ALA A 52 3.16 10.03 -5.92
N ASP A 53 3.43 8.73 -6.13
CA ASP A 53 3.50 7.73 -5.05
C ASP A 53 4.61 8.05 -4.05
N ARG A 54 5.74 8.58 -4.54
CA ARG A 54 6.85 9.02 -3.69
C ARG A 54 6.46 10.22 -2.83
N LEU A 55 5.84 11.23 -3.45
CA LEU A 55 5.41 12.44 -2.74
C LEU A 55 4.38 12.09 -1.65
N VAL A 56 3.38 11.26 -1.98
CA VAL A 56 2.37 10.80 -1.03
C VAL A 56 2.98 10.02 0.12
N THR A 57 3.91 9.10 -0.17
CA THR A 57 4.60 8.32 0.89
C THR A 57 5.38 9.24 1.82
N ILE A 58 6.14 10.20 1.29
CA ILE A 58 6.92 11.15 2.10
C ILE A 58 5.99 12.03 2.94
N ALA A 59 4.91 12.54 2.35
CA ALA A 59 3.91 13.34 3.06
C ALA A 59 3.25 12.54 4.20
N LEU A 60 2.87 11.29 3.96
CA LEU A 60 2.31 10.39 4.99
C LEU A 60 3.31 10.11 6.12
N LEU A 61 4.58 9.89 5.79
CA LEU A 61 5.62 9.68 6.81
C LEU A 61 5.87 10.94 7.64
N ALA A 62 5.93 12.11 7.01
CA ALA A 62 6.12 13.38 7.69
C ALA A 62 4.92 13.71 8.60
N TYR A 63 3.70 13.57 8.08
CA TYR A 63 2.48 13.74 8.86
C TYR A 63 2.43 12.75 10.02
N GLY A 64 2.72 11.47 9.75
CA GLY A 64 2.77 10.42 10.77
C GLY A 64 3.82 10.71 11.85
N LEU A 65 4.98 11.27 11.49
CA LEU A 65 6.02 11.65 12.44
C LEU A 65 5.53 12.72 13.40
N VAL A 66 4.95 13.80 12.85
CA VAL A 66 4.38 14.88 13.66
C VAL A 66 3.33 14.34 14.61
N ASN A 67 2.42 13.50 14.10
CA ASN A 67 1.38 12.87 14.91
C ASN A 67 1.98 12.00 16.03
N VAL A 68 3.00 11.19 15.72
CA VAL A 68 3.66 10.31 16.71
C VAL A 68 4.39 11.11 17.78
N VAL A 69 5.04 12.21 17.42
CA VAL A 69 5.71 13.08 18.39
C VAL A 69 4.69 13.72 19.33
N ILE A 70 3.63 14.32 18.78
CA ILE A 70 2.56 14.95 19.59
C ILE A 70 1.90 13.91 20.50
N THR A 71 1.45 12.79 19.92
CA THR A 71 0.76 11.71 20.66
C THR A 71 1.68 11.07 21.69
N GLY A 72 2.94 10.83 21.34
CA GLY A 72 3.94 10.27 22.23
C GLY A 72 4.16 11.16 23.46
N MET A 73 4.25 12.48 23.28
CA MET A 73 4.30 13.42 24.41
C MET A 73 3.04 13.36 25.26
N SER A 74 1.85 13.27 24.65
CA SER A 74 0.59 13.08 25.38
C SER A 74 0.54 11.78 26.18
N TYR A 75 1.21 10.70 25.75
CA TYR A 75 1.26 9.47 26.54
C TYR A 75 2.23 9.54 27.71
N LEU A 76 3.23 10.42 27.67
CA LEU A 76 4.09 10.67 28.83
C LEU A 76 3.34 11.44 29.93
N ASP A 77 2.33 12.22 29.56
CA ASP A 77 1.35 12.83 30.46
C ASP A 77 -0.04 12.22 30.24
N ILE A 78 -0.19 10.95 30.63
CA ILE A 78 -1.36 10.14 30.28
C ILE A 78 -2.66 10.56 30.97
N ALA A 79 -2.60 11.31 32.09
CA ALA A 79 -3.77 11.58 32.92
C ALA A 79 -4.85 12.38 32.16
N PRO A 80 -4.54 13.51 31.49
CA PRO A 80 -5.49 14.19 30.60
C PRO A 80 -6.10 13.29 29.51
N VAL A 81 -5.30 12.37 28.97
CA VAL A 81 -5.76 11.42 27.93
C VAL A 81 -6.80 10.45 28.52
N MET A 82 -6.55 9.95 29.74
CA MET A 82 -7.47 9.03 30.41
C MET A 82 -8.74 9.74 30.87
N ASP A 83 -8.63 10.96 31.39
CA ASP A 83 -9.78 11.80 31.75
C ASP A 83 -10.67 12.06 30.53
N GLN A 84 -10.06 12.35 29.38
CA GLN A 84 -10.81 12.53 28.14
C GLN A 84 -11.49 11.23 27.70
N ALA A 85 -10.81 10.09 27.83
CA ALA A 85 -11.41 8.79 27.52
C ALA A 85 -12.59 8.47 28.45
N MET A 86 -12.46 8.70 29.77
CA MET A 86 -13.53 8.55 30.76
C MET A 86 -14.75 9.44 30.42
N LYS A 87 -14.52 10.69 30.04
CA LYS A 87 -15.59 11.59 29.57
C LYS A 87 -16.31 11.08 28.33
N ILE A 88 -15.57 10.55 27.35
CA ILE A 88 -16.15 9.94 26.14
C ILE A 88 -17.02 8.72 26.51
N LEU A 89 -16.61 7.97 27.54
CA LEU A 89 -17.35 6.84 28.09
C LEU A 89 -18.52 7.24 29.01
N GLY A 90 -18.70 8.54 29.29
CA GLY A 90 -19.76 9.04 30.19
C GLY A 90 -19.48 8.82 31.68
N ILE A 91 -18.20 8.69 32.06
CA ILE A 91 -17.77 8.52 33.45
C ILE A 91 -17.45 9.91 34.01
N ASP A 92 -18.20 10.34 35.04
CA ASP A 92 -18.02 11.66 35.69
C ASP A 92 -16.79 11.75 36.61
N GLY A 93 -16.04 10.65 36.75
CA GLY A 93 -14.81 10.56 37.52
C GLY A 93 -13.55 10.95 36.73
N THR A 94 -12.50 11.31 37.45
CA THR A 94 -11.16 11.51 36.90
C THR A 94 -10.31 10.27 37.08
N PHE A 95 -9.34 10.08 36.20
CA PHE A 95 -8.33 9.04 36.32
C PHE A 95 -7.52 9.22 37.61
N THR A 96 -7.35 8.14 38.36
CA THR A 96 -6.67 8.15 39.67
C THR A 96 -5.46 7.21 39.72
N ASN A 97 -5.35 6.26 38.79
CA ASN A 97 -4.27 5.28 38.76
C ASN A 97 -2.98 5.83 38.10
N PHE A 98 -2.44 6.91 38.65
CA PHE A 98 -1.29 7.63 38.07
C PHE A 98 -0.02 6.79 37.96
N ALA A 99 0.21 5.87 38.90
CA ALA A 99 1.41 5.02 38.90
C ALA A 99 1.42 4.07 37.70
N GLN A 100 0.32 3.34 37.48
CA GLN A 100 0.20 2.49 36.29
C GLN A 100 0.08 3.32 35.02
N GLY A 101 -0.61 4.46 35.08
CA GLY A 101 -0.69 5.39 33.97
C GLY A 101 0.69 5.80 33.47
N LYS A 102 1.58 6.26 34.36
CA LYS A 102 2.94 6.67 33.97
C LYS A 102 3.75 5.53 33.37
N LEU A 103 3.67 4.34 33.95
CA LEU A 103 4.38 3.16 33.44
C LEU A 103 3.88 2.78 32.04
N TRP A 104 2.58 2.53 31.90
CA TRP A 104 1.99 2.06 30.63
C TRP A 104 1.96 3.13 29.56
N GLY A 105 1.81 4.41 29.92
CA GLY A 105 1.95 5.54 29.00
C GLY A 105 3.36 5.65 28.43
N THR A 106 4.39 5.45 29.27
CA THR A 106 5.79 5.41 28.81
C THR A 106 6.02 4.23 27.86
N VAL A 107 5.53 3.03 28.21
CA VAL A 107 5.64 1.85 27.34
C VAL A 107 4.92 2.08 26.02
N ALA A 108 3.71 2.64 26.03
CA ALA A 108 2.94 2.98 24.85
C ALA A 108 3.67 4.01 23.97
N ALA A 109 4.28 5.04 24.54
CA ALA A 109 5.08 6.02 23.82
C ALA A 109 6.29 5.38 23.12
N ILE A 110 6.99 4.47 23.81
CA ILE A 110 8.12 3.73 23.24
C ILE A 110 7.65 2.84 22.07
N VAL A 111 6.56 2.09 22.26
CA VAL A 111 6.01 1.20 21.23
C VAL A 111 5.53 2.00 20.02
N LEU A 112 4.90 3.16 20.24
CA LEU A 112 4.49 4.07 19.18
C LEU A 112 5.70 4.56 18.37
N ALA A 113 6.77 5.00 19.05
CA ALA A 113 7.99 5.47 18.41
C ALA A 113 8.68 4.35 17.61
N VAL A 114 8.82 3.16 18.20
CA VAL A 114 9.41 1.99 17.53
C VAL A 114 8.57 1.56 16.33
N GLY A 115 7.26 1.48 16.47
CA GLY A 115 6.34 1.13 15.39
C GLY A 115 6.43 2.10 14.21
N TRP A 116 6.52 3.41 14.50
CA TRP A 116 6.75 4.42 13.48
C TRP A 116 8.11 4.26 12.79
N CYS A 117 9.20 4.06 13.55
CA CYS A 117 10.54 3.85 13.00
C CYS A 117 10.59 2.63 12.07
N VAL A 118 10.00 1.50 12.48
CA VAL A 118 9.92 0.29 11.66
C VAL A 118 9.13 0.58 10.38
N THR A 119 7.99 1.25 10.49
CA THR A 119 7.15 1.64 9.35
C THR A 119 7.91 2.53 8.37
N ALA A 120 8.63 3.54 8.87
CA ALA A 120 9.44 4.44 8.07
C ALA A 120 10.57 3.70 7.36
N VAL A 121 11.31 2.84 8.06
CA VAL A 121 12.39 2.03 7.45
C VAL A 121 11.86 1.11 6.35
N LEU A 122 10.72 0.45 6.58
CA LEU A 122 10.09 -0.41 5.58
C LEU A 122 9.62 0.39 4.36
N ALA A 123 8.97 1.53 4.58
CA ALA A 123 8.55 2.42 3.49
C ALA A 123 9.75 2.91 2.67
N LEU A 124 10.81 3.40 3.32
CA LEU A 124 12.02 3.89 2.64
C LEU A 124 12.76 2.79 1.88
N ARG A 125 12.86 1.58 2.45
CA ARG A 125 13.44 0.41 1.75
C ARG A 125 12.63 0.06 0.50
N ARG A 126 11.30 0.08 0.59
CA ARG A 126 10.42 -0.23 -0.54
C ARG A 126 10.50 0.82 -1.65
N LEU A 127 10.61 2.10 -1.27
CA LEU A 127 10.79 3.23 -2.19
C LEU A 127 12.06 3.10 -3.03
N ARG A 128 13.16 2.63 -2.41
CA ARG A 128 14.44 2.35 -3.10
C ARG A 128 14.32 1.22 -4.14
N THR A 129 13.38 0.29 -3.95
CA THR A 129 13.11 -0.80 -4.91
C THR A 129 12.09 -0.45 -5.99
N GLY A 130 11.57 0.78 -6.04
CA GLY A 130 10.63 1.24 -7.07
C GLY A 130 9.21 0.66 -6.97
N LYS A 131 8.86 0.01 -5.87
CA LYS A 131 7.54 -0.61 -5.64
C LYS A 131 6.53 0.41 -5.09
N LEU A 132 5.23 0.13 -5.26
CA LEU A 132 4.14 0.94 -4.68
C LEU A 132 4.26 0.98 -3.15
N THR A 133 4.33 2.17 -2.57
CA THR A 133 4.72 2.34 -1.15
C THR A 133 3.66 3.05 -0.29
N TRP A 134 2.70 3.77 -0.87
CA TRP A 134 1.75 4.60 -0.11
C TRP A 134 0.93 3.86 0.97
N TRP A 135 0.65 2.56 0.78
CA TRP A 135 -0.14 1.78 1.75
C TRP A 135 0.66 1.37 3.00
N VAL A 136 2.00 1.32 2.90
CA VAL A 136 2.88 0.82 3.97
C VAL A 136 2.78 1.70 5.22
N PRO A 137 2.89 3.05 5.12
CA PRO A 137 2.65 3.94 6.25
C PRO A 137 1.28 3.74 6.91
N VAL A 138 0.23 3.55 6.11
CA VAL A 138 -1.15 3.39 6.59
C VAL A 138 -1.29 2.10 7.40
N VAL A 139 -0.87 0.97 6.85
CA VAL A 139 -0.97 -0.32 7.54
C VAL A 139 -0.08 -0.34 8.79
N GLY A 140 1.13 0.21 8.71
CA GLY A 140 2.02 0.33 9.87
C GLY A 140 1.40 1.16 10.99
N ALA A 141 0.76 2.28 10.66
CA ALA A 141 0.04 3.11 11.62
C ALA A 141 -1.14 2.35 12.25
N VAL A 142 -1.97 1.66 11.45
CA VAL A 142 -3.10 0.89 11.97
C VAL A 142 -2.64 -0.20 12.96
N VAL A 143 -1.66 -1.00 12.57
CA VAL A 143 -1.14 -2.08 13.43
C VAL A 143 -0.57 -1.52 14.73
N THR A 144 0.25 -0.46 14.63
CA THR A 144 0.87 0.16 15.82
C THR A 144 -0.20 0.75 16.75
N SER A 145 -1.19 1.45 16.20
CA SER A 145 -2.30 2.04 16.97
C SER A 145 -3.12 1.00 17.72
N LEU A 146 -3.36 -0.18 17.12
CA LEU A 146 -4.06 -1.28 17.79
C LEU A 146 -3.25 -1.79 19.00
N VAL A 147 -1.95 -1.98 18.84
CA VAL A 147 -1.06 -2.42 19.94
C VAL A 147 -1.04 -1.38 21.05
N VAL A 148 -0.84 -0.11 20.70
CA VAL A 148 -0.82 1.01 21.65
C VAL A 148 -2.16 1.13 22.39
N SER A 149 -3.29 1.01 21.68
CA SER A 149 -4.62 1.03 22.30
C SER A 149 -4.77 -0.06 23.36
N GLY A 150 -4.28 -1.27 23.10
CA GLY A 150 -4.25 -2.36 24.08
C GLY A 150 -3.42 -2.02 25.33
N LEU A 151 -2.24 -1.42 25.15
CA LEU A 151 -1.38 -1.01 26.28
C LEU A 151 -2.04 0.05 27.16
N ILE A 152 -2.70 1.02 26.54
CA ILE A 152 -3.38 2.13 27.22
C ILE A 152 -4.65 1.66 27.94
N ALA A 153 -5.32 0.61 27.45
CA ALA A 153 -6.50 0.05 28.11
C ALA A 153 -6.19 -0.58 29.48
N ILE A 154 -4.97 -1.10 29.69
CA ILE A 154 -4.58 -1.78 30.94
C ILE A 154 -4.73 -0.88 32.18
N PRO A 155 -4.12 0.32 32.26
CA PRO A 155 -4.28 1.19 33.42
C PRO A 155 -5.72 1.68 33.60
N MET A 156 -6.48 1.85 32.52
CA MET A 156 -7.89 2.23 32.58
C MET A 156 -8.76 1.15 33.24
N MET A 157 -8.57 -0.12 32.87
CA MET A 157 -9.30 -1.24 33.48
C MET A 157 -8.95 -1.44 34.96
N GLY A 158 -7.74 -1.07 35.36
CA GLY A 158 -7.31 -1.07 36.76
C GLY A 158 -7.74 0.16 37.55
N ASP A 159 -8.41 1.14 36.94
CA ASP A 159 -8.79 2.38 37.61
C ASP A 159 -10.09 2.21 38.43
N PRO A 160 -10.11 2.64 39.71
CA PRO A 160 -11.29 2.56 40.56
C PRO A 160 -12.53 3.28 40.03
N ALA A 161 -12.38 4.42 39.34
CA ALA A 161 -13.51 5.16 38.79
C ALA A 161 -14.16 4.37 37.63
N PHE A 162 -13.33 3.74 36.81
CA PHE A 162 -13.78 2.86 35.73
C PHE A 162 -14.46 1.58 36.27
N ALA A 163 -13.87 0.93 37.28
CA ALA A 163 -14.45 -0.24 37.93
C ALA A 163 -15.80 0.09 38.62
N GLY A 164 -15.90 1.26 39.26
CA GLY A 164 -17.12 1.76 39.87
C GLY A 164 -18.24 1.98 38.85
N TYR A 165 -17.92 2.54 37.67
CA TYR A 165 -18.89 2.69 36.58
C TYR A 165 -19.42 1.34 36.11
N LEU A 166 -18.57 0.34 35.88
CA LEU A 166 -19.01 -0.99 35.45
C LEU A 166 -19.88 -1.70 36.51
N GLY A 167 -19.55 -1.55 37.79
CA GLY A 167 -20.37 -2.07 38.88
C GLY A 167 -21.70 -1.35 39.08
N GLY A 168 -21.78 -0.07 38.68
CA GLY A 168 -22.99 0.75 38.73
C GLY A 168 -23.90 0.60 37.51
N ALA A 169 -23.32 0.47 36.31
CA ALA A 169 -24.04 0.27 35.04
C ALA A 169 -24.66 -1.13 34.90
N GLY A 170 -24.30 -2.06 35.79
CA GLY A 170 -24.93 -3.39 35.89
C GLY A 170 -26.18 -3.46 36.76
N ARG A 171 -26.68 -2.32 37.26
CA ARG A 171 -27.98 -2.19 37.95
C ARG A 171 -28.90 -1.27 37.16
#